data_AF-A0A0F9YNB7-F1
#
_entry.id   AF-A0A0F9YNB7-F1
#
_cell.length_a   1.000
_cell.length_b   1.000
_cell.length_c   1.000
_cell.angle_alpha   90.00
_cell.angle_beta   90.00
_cell.angle_gamma   90.00
#
_symmetry.space_group_name_H-M   'P 1'
#
loop_
_entity.id
_entity.type
_entity.pdbx_description
1 polymer ?
#
loop_
_entity_poly.entity_id
_entity_poly.type
_entity_poly.pdbx_seq_one_letter_code
_entity_poly.pdbx_strand_id
1 'polypeptide(L)'
;MRKLCFGRQSNFFKNVDENYKRVFVEGMTTEMKLEVQTLHRHNNYGHNRLYGLCKQLYFSIPRLLIREVCAECNICAQAQPIKREI
;
A
#
# COMPACT_ATOMS: atom_id res chain seq x y z
N MET A 1 16.06 -31.90 0.79
CA MET A 1 15.11 -31.11 1.60
C MET A 1 14.64 -29.90 0.81
N ARG A 2 13.41 -29.91 0.28
CA ARG A 2 12.82 -28.73 -0.38
C ARG A 2 11.97 -28.00 0.65
N LYS A 3 12.38 -26.80 1.05
CA LYS A 3 11.58 -25.89 1.88
C LYS A 3 10.26 -25.62 1.14
N LEU A 4 9.15 -26.05 1.73
CA LEU A 4 7.81 -25.67 1.32
C LEU A 4 7.66 -24.17 1.64
N CYS A 5 7.79 -23.32 0.63
CA CYS A 5 7.36 -21.94 0.72
C CYS A 5 5.84 -21.94 0.88
N PHE A 6 5.33 -21.49 2.03
CA PHE A 6 3.91 -21.24 2.23
C PHE A 6 3.40 -20.33 1.11
N GLY A 7 2.56 -20.89 0.24
CA GLY A 7 2.04 -20.20 -0.93
C GLY A 7 1.22 -18.98 -0.51
N ARG A 8 1.63 -17.80 -1.01
CA ARG A 8 0.87 -16.55 -0.95
C ARG A 8 -0.46 -16.74 -1.69
N GLN A 9 -1.54 -17.08 -0.99
CA GLN A 9 -2.88 -16.99 -1.57
C GLN A 9 -3.30 -15.52 -1.58
N SER A 10 -2.83 -14.77 -2.58
CA SER A 10 -3.42 -13.48 -2.90
C SER A 10 -4.65 -13.74 -3.76
N ASN A 11 -5.83 -13.57 -3.17
CA ASN A 11 -7.09 -13.72 -3.90
C ASN A 11 -7.33 -12.47 -4.76
N PHE A 12 -7.62 -12.65 -6.04
CA PHE A 12 -8.02 -11.59 -6.95
C PHE A 12 -9.48 -11.83 -7.36
N PHE A 13 -10.27 -10.75 -7.37
CA PHE A 13 -11.66 -10.80 -7.83
C PHE A 13 -11.91 -9.73 -8.89
N LYS A 14 -12.86 -9.97 -9.78
CA LYS A 14 -13.32 -8.94 -10.72
C LYS A 14 -14.23 -7.95 -9.98
N ASN A 15 -14.02 -6.66 -10.20
CA ASN A 15 -14.98 -5.64 -9.79
C ASN A 15 -16.12 -5.52 -10.83
N VAL A 16 -17.07 -4.60 -10.57
CA VAL A 16 -18.23 -4.35 -11.43
C VAL A 16 -17.83 -3.90 -12.85
N ASP A 17 -16.64 -3.29 -12.99
CA ASP A 17 -16.07 -2.85 -14.26
C ASP A 17 -15.17 -3.93 -14.92
N GLU A 18 -15.30 -5.18 -14.50
CA GLU A 18 -14.51 -6.35 -14.94
C GLU A 18 -12.99 -6.30 -14.69
N ASN A 19 -12.50 -5.31 -13.92
CA ASN A 19 -11.10 -5.21 -13.54
C ASN A 19 -10.76 -6.10 -12.35
N TYR A 20 -9.64 -6.80 -12.42
CA TYR A 20 -9.14 -7.60 -11.30
C TYR A 20 -8.53 -6.72 -10.23
N LYS A 21 -9.05 -6.84 -9.00
CA LYS A 21 -8.46 -6.23 -7.81
C LYS A 21 -8.09 -7.29 -6.80
N ARG A 22 -7.02 -7.04 -6.07
CA ARG A 22 -6.56 -7.91 -4.98
C ARG A 22 -7.43 -7.69 -3.74
N VAL A 23 -7.72 -8.80 -3.06
CA VAL A 23 -8.43 -8.84 -1.78
C VAL A 23 -7.46 -9.30 -0.71
N PHE A 24 -7.41 -8.55 0.37
CA PHE A 24 -6.78 -8.97 1.62
C PHE A 24 -7.86 -9.55 2.52
N VAL A 25 -7.67 -10.78 2.98
CA VAL A 25 -8.52 -11.37 4.01
C VAL A 25 -8.20 -10.77 5.38
N GLU A 26 -9.14 -10.86 6.30
CA GLU A 26 -8.98 -10.39 7.67
C GLU A 26 -7.70 -10.96 8.30
N GLY A 27 -6.97 -10.11 9.02
CA GLY A 27 -5.67 -10.45 9.63
C GLY A 27 -4.44 -10.22 8.75
N MET A 28 -4.58 -9.97 7.44
CA MET A 28 -3.44 -9.71 6.54
C MET A 28 -2.93 -8.26 6.55
N THR A 29 -3.01 -7.57 7.70
CA THR A 29 -2.64 -6.14 7.79
C THR A 29 -1.15 -5.92 7.51
N THR A 30 -0.29 -6.84 7.91
CA THR A 30 1.16 -6.74 7.68
C THR A 30 1.50 -6.85 6.20
N GLU A 31 0.93 -7.83 5.50
CA GLU A 31 1.11 -8.01 4.05
C GLU A 31 0.59 -6.80 3.29
N MET A 32 -0.57 -6.29 3.69
CA MET A 32 -1.15 -5.09 3.12
C MET A 32 -0.22 -3.88 3.31
N LYS A 33 0.34 -3.70 4.51
CA LYS A 33 1.33 -2.63 4.79
C LYS A 33 2.56 -2.76 3.91
N LEU A 34 3.11 -3.97 3.76
CA LEU A 34 4.29 -4.22 2.91
C LEU A 34 4.03 -3.90 1.43
N GLU A 35 2.85 -4.25 0.90
CA GLU A 35 2.49 -3.90 -0.48
C GLU A 35 2.35 -2.39 -0.67
N VAL A 36 1.66 -1.70 0.25
CA VAL A 36 1.50 -0.25 0.19
C VAL A 36 2.86 0.45 0.32
N GLN A 37 3.76 -0.03 1.19
CA GLN A 37 5.14 0.47 1.29
C GLN A 37 5.90 0.30 -0.02
N THR A 38 5.75 -0.84 -0.69
CA THR A 38 6.39 -1.10 -1.98
C THR A 38 5.88 -0.14 -3.05
N LEU A 39 4.56 0.05 -3.15
CA LEU A 39 3.95 1.01 -4.07
C LEU A 39 4.38 2.44 -3.79
N HIS A 40 4.42 2.84 -2.51
CA HIS A 40 4.84 4.16 -2.09
C HIS A 40 6.30 4.41 -2.48
N ARG A 41 7.22 3.48 -2.19
CA ARG A 41 8.65 3.63 -2.53
C ARG A 41 8.89 3.73 -4.03
N HIS A 42 8.12 3.00 -4.83
CA HIS A 42 8.27 3.04 -6.28
C HIS A 42 7.82 4.38 -6.88
N ASN A 43 6.76 4.97 -6.33
CA ASN A 43 6.11 6.16 -6.93
C ASN A 43 6.39 7.47 -6.19
N ASN A 44 6.81 7.40 -4.92
CA ASN A 44 6.97 8.51 -3.97
C ASN A 44 5.70 9.38 -3.84
N TYR A 45 4.53 8.78 -4.06
CA TYR A 45 3.26 9.49 -3.99
C TYR A 45 2.88 9.82 -2.54
N GLY A 46 2.44 11.06 -2.31
CA GLY A 46 1.82 11.47 -1.06
C GLY A 46 0.47 10.78 -0.83
N HIS A 47 0.00 10.84 0.43
CA HIS A 47 -1.15 10.10 0.95
C HIS A 47 -2.38 10.05 0.02
N ASN A 48 -2.86 11.19 -0.50
CA ASN A 48 -4.09 11.22 -1.32
C ASN A 48 -3.91 10.51 -2.67
N ARG A 49 -2.77 10.72 -3.33
CA ARG A 49 -2.49 10.10 -4.63
C ARG A 49 -2.21 8.59 -4.47
N LEU A 50 -1.50 8.23 -3.41
CA LEU A 50 -1.28 6.82 -3.06
C LEU A 50 -2.59 6.10 -2.71
N TYR A 51 -3.50 6.74 -1.98
CA TYR A 51 -4.83 6.19 -1.71
C TYR A 51 -5.63 5.96 -2.98
N GLY A 52 -5.60 6.92 -3.92
CA GLY A 52 -6.23 6.76 -5.24
C GLY A 52 -5.73 5.52 -5.98
N LEU A 53 -4.40 5.34 -6.04
CA LEU A 53 -3.77 4.15 -6.63
C LEU A 53 -4.19 2.86 -5.92
N CYS A 54 -4.16 2.85 -4.58
CA CYS A 54 -4.55 1.68 -3.80
C CYS A 54 -6.03 1.28 -4.04
N LYS A 55 -6.95 2.23 -4.21
CA LYS A 55 -8.35 1.91 -4.56
C LYS A 55 -8.51 1.30 -5.94
N GLN A 56 -7.58 1.56 -6.87
CA GLN A 56 -7.61 0.94 -8.19
C GLN A 56 -7.14 -0.52 -8.12
N LEU A 57 -6.19 -0.83 -7.25
CA LEU A 57 -5.56 -2.14 -7.15
C LEU A 57 -6.24 -3.08 -6.14
N TYR A 58 -6.87 -2.52 -5.10
CA TYR A 58 -7.40 -3.27 -3.97
C TYR A 58 -8.90 -3.04 -3.79
N PHE A 59 -9.61 -4.08 -3.34
CA PHE A 59 -11.02 -3.95 -2.98
C PHE A 59 -11.23 -3.11 -1.71
N SER A 60 -10.38 -3.33 -0.71
CA SER A 60 -10.41 -2.61 0.55
C SER A 60 -8.98 -2.30 1.00
N ILE A 61 -8.77 -1.08 1.46
CA ILE A 61 -7.51 -0.60 2.01
C ILE A 61 -7.82 0.46 3.07
N PRO A 62 -7.39 0.30 4.33
CA PRO A 62 -7.58 1.30 5.37
C PRO A 62 -6.79 2.56 5.05
N ARG A 63 -7.47 3.71 5.09
CA ARG A 63 -6.81 5.00 4.85
C ARG A 63 -5.74 5.32 5.90
N LEU A 64 -5.95 4.87 7.14
CA LEU A 64 -4.98 5.00 8.23
C LEU A 64 -3.66 4.28 7.92
N LEU A 65 -3.72 3.07 7.38
CA LEU A 65 -2.53 2.31 6.99
C LEU A 65 -1.70 3.06 5.93
N ILE A 66 -2.35 3.69 4.95
CA ILE A 66 -1.64 4.50 3.95
C ILE A 66 -0.99 5.73 4.58
N ARG A 67 -1.70 6.39 5.50
CA ARG A 67 -1.16 7.54 6.23
C ARG A 67 0.08 7.17 7.03
N GLU A 68 0.06 6.02 7.73
CA GLU A 68 1.22 5.48 8.45
C GLU A 68 2.39 5.23 7.49
N VAL A 69 2.16 4.56 6.36
CA VAL A 69 3.21 4.29 5.37
C VAL A 69 3.87 5.57 4.86
N CYS A 70 3.08 6.59 4.54
CA CYS A 70 3.64 7.88 4.09
C CYS A 70 4.41 8.59 5.21
N ALA A 71 3.93 8.52 6.46
CA ALA A 71 4.58 9.17 7.60
C ALA A 71 5.91 8.49 7.99
N GLU A 72 6.01 7.17 7.83
CA GLU A 72 7.21 6.38 8.12
C GLU A 72 8.30 6.49 7.03
N CYS A 73 8.01 7.16 5.91
CA CYS A 73 8.95 7.24 4.78
C CYS A 73 10.01 8.33 5.00
N ASN A 74 11.18 7.92 5.50
CA ASN A 74 12.33 8.82 5.74
C ASN A 74 12.77 9.60 4.48
N ILE A 75 12.69 8.98 3.29
CA ILE A 75 13.07 9.63 2.03
C ILE A 75 12.16 10.83 1.76
N CYS A 76 10.84 10.62 1.88
CA CYS A 76 9.87 11.70 1.69
C CYS A 76 9.98 12.76 2.78
N ALA A 77 10.26 12.37 4.03
CA ALA A 77 10.46 13.31 5.14
C ALA A 77 11.67 14.23 4.90
N GLN A 78 12.78 13.70 4.36
CA GLN A 78 13.95 14.50 4.02
C GLN A 78 13.74 15.39 2.79
N ALA A 79 12.96 14.92 1.82
CA ALA A 79 12.69 15.65 0.57
C ALA A 79 11.72 16.83 0.75
N GLN A 80 10.98 16.88 1.86
CA GLN A 80 10.15 18.03 2.21
C GLN A 80 10.90 18.88 3.24
N PRO A 81 11.64 19.92 2.82
CA PRO A 81 12.16 20.88 3.78
C PRO A 81 10.93 21.49 4.48
N ILE A 82 10.78 21.18 5.76
CA ILE A 82 9.84 21.86 6.64
C ILE A 82 10.06 23.35 6.39
N LYS A 83 9.03 24.06 5.93
CA LYS A 83 9.06 25.53 5.93
C LYS A 83 9.31 25.92 7.37
N ARG A 84 10.57 26.21 7.71
CA ARG A 84 10.89 26.91 8.95
C ARG A 84 10.28 28.28 8.73
N GLU A 85 9.18 28.56 9.43
CA GLU A 85 8.68 29.93 9.57
C GLU A 85 9.86 30.74 10.13
N ILE A 86 10.36 31.67 9.32
CA ILE A 86 11.27 32.74 9.73
C ILE A 86 10.40 33.96 9.96
#